data_AF-A0AAU7UUB5-F1
#
_entry.id   AF-A0AAU7UUB5-F1
#
_cell.length_a   1.000
_cell.length_b   1.000
_cell.length_c   1.000
_cell.angle_alpha   90.00
_cell.angle_beta   90.00
_cell.angle_gamma   90.00
#
_symmetry.space_group_name_H-M   'P 1'
#
loop_
_entity.id
_entity.type
_entity.pdbx_description
1 polymer ?
#
loop_
_entity_poly.entity_id
_entity_poly.type
_entity_poly.pdbx_seq_one_letter_code
_entity_poly.pdbx_strand_id
1 'polypeptide(L)'
;MPATRSAERTEFLTDVFTTAMEGGVSYWASVLEYRHTESPRAVLVHTEELILGHETMSWVPGPDAEELIVDLDVVARGISRIVKGEVDYLPETHRARIAAASRENDMMPADGRHGDIDAGIAEHVVQAALFGAIVHG
;
A
#
# COMPACT_ATOMS: atom_id res chain seq x y z
N MET A 1 -1.52 -1.77 20.74
CA MET A 1 -2.97 -2.03 20.83
C MET A 1 -3.56 -1.60 19.50
N PRO A 2 -4.27 -2.47 18.77
CA PRO A 2 -4.88 -2.09 17.50
C PRO A 2 -5.84 -0.92 17.71
N ALA A 3 -5.82 0.06 16.81
CA ALA A 3 -6.74 1.19 16.91
C ALA A 3 -8.19 0.72 16.76
N THR A 4 -9.09 1.20 17.63
CA THR A 4 -10.53 0.98 17.49
C THR A 4 -11.05 1.79 16.31
N ARG A 5 -11.56 1.10 15.28
CA ARG A 5 -12.07 1.68 14.03
C ARG A 5 -13.56 1.38 13.89
N SER A 6 -14.28 2.18 13.11
CA SER A 6 -15.62 1.79 12.65
C SER A 6 -15.53 0.63 11.65
N ALA A 7 -16.66 0.00 11.35
CA ALA A 7 -16.73 -1.06 10.34
C ALA A 7 -16.32 -0.51 8.96
N GLU A 8 -16.86 0.64 8.57
CA GLU A 8 -16.59 1.29 7.28
C GLU A 8 -15.11 1.67 7.15
N ARG A 9 -14.50 2.20 8.21
CA ARG A 9 -13.06 2.51 8.21
C ARG A 9 -12.22 1.23 8.11
N THR A 10 -12.66 0.14 8.69
CA THR A 10 -11.95 -1.14 8.64
C THR A 10 -12.02 -1.74 7.24
N GLU A 11 -13.19 -1.72 6.61
CA GLU A 11 -13.41 -2.14 5.22
C GLU A 11 -12.54 -1.33 4.26
N PHE A 12 -12.65 0.00 4.29
CA PHE A 12 -11.84 0.89 3.45
C PHE A 12 -10.32 0.63 3.56
N LEU A 13 -9.79 0.49 4.77
CA LEU A 13 -8.36 0.22 4.94
C LEU A 13 -7.98 -1.18 4.46
N THR A 14 -8.89 -2.15 4.58
CA THR A 14 -8.70 -3.52 4.08
C THR A 14 -8.69 -3.55 2.56
N ASP A 15 -9.52 -2.72 1.91
CA ASP A 15 -9.53 -2.59 0.46
C ASP A 15 -8.22 -1.96 -0.04
N VAL A 16 -7.78 -0.83 0.54
CA VAL A 16 -6.47 -0.24 0.21
C VAL A 16 -5.34 -1.25 0.42
N PHE A 17 -5.35 -1.98 1.53
CA PHE A 17 -4.38 -3.02 1.84
C PHE A 17 -4.36 -4.11 0.76
N THR A 18 -5.51 -4.70 0.46
CA THR A 18 -5.68 -5.77 -0.54
C THR A 18 -5.23 -5.30 -1.92
N THR A 19 -5.69 -4.13 -2.36
CA THR A 19 -5.34 -3.55 -3.67
C THR A 19 -3.83 -3.31 -3.79
N ALA A 20 -3.16 -2.85 -2.72
CA ALA A 20 -1.71 -2.68 -2.72
C ALA A 20 -0.98 -4.03 -2.81
N MET A 21 -1.38 -5.01 -1.99
CA MET A 21 -0.68 -6.31 -1.93
C MET A 21 -0.87 -7.15 -3.20
N GLU A 22 -2.04 -7.10 -3.83
CA GLU A 22 -2.36 -7.95 -4.98
C GLU A 22 -1.96 -7.34 -6.33
N GLY A 23 -1.76 -6.01 -6.40
CA GLY A 23 -1.46 -5.34 -7.67
C GLY A 23 -0.30 -4.38 -7.66
N GLY A 24 -0.06 -3.68 -6.55
CA GLY A 24 0.81 -2.49 -6.56
C GLY A 24 2.25 -2.76 -6.14
N VAL A 25 2.47 -3.54 -5.07
CA VAL A 25 3.81 -3.74 -4.50
C VAL A 25 4.70 -4.67 -5.33
N SER A 26 4.11 -5.48 -6.22
CA SER A 26 4.76 -6.55 -6.98
C SER A 26 5.92 -6.09 -7.87
N TYR A 27 6.01 -4.78 -8.14
CA TYR A 27 7.08 -4.19 -8.95
C TYR A 27 8.39 -3.99 -8.17
N TRP A 28 8.33 -3.88 -6.83
CA TRP A 28 9.50 -3.56 -6.00
C TRP A 28 9.67 -4.48 -4.77
N ALA A 29 8.64 -5.26 -4.44
CA ALA A 29 8.67 -6.22 -3.35
C ALA A 29 7.94 -7.52 -3.70
N SER A 30 8.36 -8.59 -3.02
CA SER A 30 7.63 -9.87 -2.96
C SER A 30 6.80 -9.95 -1.69
N VAL A 31 5.61 -10.53 -1.78
CA VAL A 31 4.75 -10.82 -0.63
C VAL A 31 5.04 -12.24 -0.14
N LEU A 32 5.67 -12.38 1.04
CA LEU A 32 6.01 -13.69 1.63
C LEU A 32 4.85 -14.30 2.41
N GLU A 33 4.14 -13.45 3.14
CA GLU A 33 2.95 -13.82 3.89
C GLU A 33 1.84 -12.84 3.57
N TYR A 34 0.62 -13.36 3.42
CA TYR A 34 -0.55 -12.55 3.11
C TYR A 34 -1.80 -13.10 3.79
N ARG A 35 -2.42 -12.26 4.61
CA ARG A 35 -3.73 -12.48 5.23
C ARG A 35 -4.54 -11.20 5.04
N HIS A 36 -5.67 -11.28 4.34
CA HIS A 36 -6.56 -10.13 4.10
C HIS A 36 -7.87 -10.18 4.91
N THR A 37 -8.14 -11.27 5.61
CA THR A 37 -9.33 -11.43 6.47
C THR A 37 -9.02 -11.02 7.92
N GLU A 38 -10.06 -10.89 8.76
CA GLU A 38 -10.15 -10.69 10.24
C GLU A 38 -9.06 -9.84 10.95
N SER A 39 -7.78 -10.11 10.69
CA SER A 39 -6.62 -9.30 11.05
C SER A 39 -5.68 -9.14 9.84
N PRO A 40 -5.96 -8.22 8.90
CA PRO A 40 -5.15 -8.05 7.70
C PRO A 40 -3.67 -7.78 8.02
N ARG A 41 -2.79 -8.55 7.38
CA ARG A 41 -1.35 -8.54 7.59
C ARG A 41 -0.63 -9.09 6.36
N ALA A 42 0.43 -8.43 5.95
CA ALA A 42 1.39 -8.93 4.98
C ALA A 42 2.83 -8.78 5.49
N VAL A 43 3.70 -9.67 5.01
CA VAL A 43 5.15 -9.55 5.13
C VAL A 43 5.70 -9.39 3.72
N LEU A 44 6.33 -8.25 3.48
CA LEU A 44 6.99 -7.91 2.23
C LEU A 44 8.50 -8.02 2.38
N VAL A 45 9.19 -8.28 1.29
CA VAL A 45 10.65 -8.17 1.20
C VAL A 45 11.01 -7.50 -0.12
N HIS A 46 12.01 -6.62 -0.10
CA HIS A 46 12.49 -5.98 -1.33
C HIS A 46 13.02 -7.02 -2.31
N THR A 47 12.61 -6.89 -3.57
CA THR A 47 13.16 -7.69 -4.66
C THR A 47 14.25 -6.90 -5.35
N GLU A 48 15.49 -7.37 -5.24
CA GLU A 48 16.67 -6.69 -5.76
C GLU A 48 17.46 -7.54 -6.74
N GLU A 49 17.23 -8.85 -6.75
CA GLU A 49 17.97 -9.80 -7.58
C GLU A 49 17.11 -10.34 -8.72
N LEU A 50 17.62 -10.22 -9.94
CA LEU A 50 17.00 -10.82 -11.12
C LEU A 50 17.61 -12.19 -11.39
N ILE A 51 16.82 -13.25 -11.21
CA ILE A 51 17.20 -14.61 -11.60
C ILE A 51 16.68 -14.89 -13.02
N LEU A 52 17.61 -15.29 -13.89
CA LEU A 52 17.31 -15.75 -15.24
C LEU A 52 17.20 -17.29 -15.22
N GLY A 53 15.97 -17.79 -15.29
CA GLY A 53 15.69 -19.18 -15.59
C GLY A 53 15.83 -19.49 -17.08
N HIS A 54 15.82 -20.78 -17.44
CA HIS A 54 15.87 -21.23 -18.83
C HIS A 54 14.67 -20.74 -19.67
N GLU A 55 13.52 -20.47 -19.03
CA GLU A 55 12.26 -20.06 -19.68
C GLU A 55 11.56 -18.88 -18.98
N THR A 56 12.05 -18.43 -17.82
CA THR A 56 11.41 -17.37 -17.02
C THR A 56 12.43 -16.40 -16.47
N MET A 57 12.02 -15.15 -16.28
CA MET A 57 12.76 -14.15 -15.53
C MET A 57 11.97 -13.85 -14.26
N SER A 58 12.63 -13.90 -13.10
CA SER A 58 11.97 -13.66 -11.82
C SER A 58 12.83 -12.77 -10.94
N TRP A 59 12.22 -11.69 -10.46
CA TRP A 59 12.80 -10.88 -9.39
C TRP A 59 12.59 -11.59 -8.07
N VAL A 60 13.65 -11.77 -7.29
CA VAL A 60 13.62 -12.47 -6.00
C VAL A 60 14.18 -11.58 -4.89
N PRO A 61 13.83 -11.87 -3.63
CA PRO A 61 14.45 -11.20 -2.50
C PRO A 61 15.94 -11.51 -2.44
N GLY A 62 16.76 -10.49 -2.11
CA GLY A 62 18.18 -10.69 -1.83
C GLY A 62 18.38 -11.50 -0.53
N PRO A 63 19.58 -12.07 -0.31
CA PRO A 63 19.88 -12.91 0.85
C PRO A 63 19.74 -12.17 2.20
N ASP A 64 19.88 -10.84 2.19
CA ASP A 64 19.77 -9.96 3.35
C ASP A 64 18.54 -9.03 3.28
N ALA A 65 17.53 -9.38 2.47
CA ALA A 65 16.34 -8.54 2.29
C ALA A 65 15.58 -8.35 3.61
N GLU A 66 15.30 -7.09 3.96
CA GLU A 66 14.57 -6.75 5.18
C GLU A 66 13.08 -7.10 5.05
N GLU A 67 12.52 -7.72 6.10
CA GLU A 67 11.08 -7.97 6.21
C GLU A 67 10.32 -6.70 6.60
N LEU A 68 9.42 -6.27 5.71
CA LEU A 68 8.57 -5.12 5.89
C LEU A 68 7.15 -5.59 6.21
N ILE A 69 6.71 -5.28 7.42
CA ILE A 69 5.39 -5.65 7.91
C ILE A 69 4.35 -4.60 7.52
N VAL A 70 3.26 -5.04 6.90
CA VAL A 70 2.13 -4.17 6.55
C VAL A 70 0.85 -4.71 7.19
N ASP A 71 0.16 -3.86 7.95
CA ASP A 71 -1.17 -4.11 8.52
C ASP A 71 -2.05 -2.87 8.35
N LEU A 72 -3.28 -2.90 8.88
CA LEU A 72 -4.20 -1.76 8.78
C LEU A 72 -3.71 -0.50 9.54
N ASP A 73 -2.85 -0.63 10.56
CA ASP A 73 -2.24 0.50 11.27
C ASP A 73 -1.17 1.16 10.38
N VAL A 74 -0.39 0.35 9.65
CA VAL A 74 0.56 0.83 8.64
C VAL A 74 -0.18 1.56 7.50
N VAL A 75 -1.24 0.98 6.94
CA VAL A 75 -2.03 1.65 5.88
C VAL A 75 -2.62 2.98 6.39
N ALA A 76 -3.22 2.99 7.58
CA ALA A 76 -3.75 4.22 8.17
C ALA A 76 -2.65 5.28 8.40
N ARG A 77 -1.44 4.86 8.80
CA ARG A 77 -0.28 5.74 8.94
C ARG A 77 0.13 6.36 7.60
N GLY A 78 0.17 5.57 6.53
CA GLY A 78 0.48 6.05 5.17
C GLY A 78 -0.50 7.11 4.70
N ILE A 79 -1.80 6.84 4.82
CA ILE A 79 -2.86 7.81 4.51
C ILE A 79 -2.68 9.08 5.33
N SER A 80 -2.41 8.96 6.64
CA SER A 80 -2.23 10.13 7.51
C SER A 80 -1.06 11.01 7.07
N ARG A 81 0.11 10.42 6.75
CA ARG A 81 1.29 11.14 6.26
C ARG A 81 0.99 11.88 4.95
N ILE A 82 0.33 11.19 4.02
CA ILE A 82 -0.07 11.78 2.73
C ILE A 82 -1.03 12.95 2.93
N VAL A 83 -2.09 12.77 3.72
CA VAL A 83 -3.08 13.84 3.95
C VAL A 83 -2.47 15.06 4.64
N LYS A 84 -1.48 14.86 5.51
CA LYS A 84 -0.78 15.94 6.21
C LYS A 84 0.31 16.64 5.39
N GLY A 85 0.63 16.14 4.20
CA GLY A 85 1.72 16.71 3.39
C GLY A 85 3.11 16.29 3.84
N GLU A 86 3.25 15.20 4.61
CA GLU A 86 4.50 14.73 5.22
C GLU A 86 5.28 13.75 4.31
N VAL A 87 4.97 13.71 3.01
CA VAL A 87 5.58 12.76 2.05
C VAL A 87 6.30 13.55 0.97
N ASP A 88 7.60 13.31 0.88
CA ASP A 88 8.47 13.88 -0.14
C ASP A 88 8.18 13.20 -1.48
N TYR A 89 7.64 13.98 -2.44
CA TYR A 89 7.28 13.57 -3.80
C TYR A 89 6.06 12.63 -3.92
N LEU A 90 4.87 13.22 -4.12
CA LEU A 90 3.63 12.53 -4.49
C LEU A 90 2.84 13.42 -5.46
N PRO A 91 2.32 12.88 -6.58
CA PRO A 91 1.44 13.65 -7.46
C PRO A 91 0.25 14.24 -6.70
N GLU A 92 -0.03 15.53 -6.89
CA GLU A 92 -1.11 16.21 -6.15
C GLU A 92 -2.49 15.60 -6.41
N THR A 93 -2.68 15.02 -7.60
CA THR A 93 -3.87 14.23 -7.94
C THR A 93 -4.04 13.01 -7.05
N HIS A 94 -2.97 12.30 -6.71
CA HIS A 94 -3.00 11.14 -5.81
C HIS A 94 -3.29 11.58 -4.38
N ARG A 95 -2.68 12.68 -3.93
CA ARG A 95 -2.95 13.28 -2.61
C ARG A 95 -4.44 13.63 -2.47
N ALA A 96 -5.01 14.31 -3.46
CA ALA A 96 -6.42 14.70 -3.46
C ALA A 96 -7.36 13.48 -3.44
N ARG A 97 -7.06 12.44 -4.22
CA ARG A 97 -7.80 11.17 -4.26
C ARG A 97 -7.79 10.46 -2.90
N ILE A 98 -6.59 10.23 -2.35
CA ILE A 98 -6.42 9.58 -1.05
C ILE A 98 -7.11 10.37 0.06
N ALA A 99 -7.03 11.72 0.02
CA ALA A 99 -7.71 12.56 0.98
C ALA A 99 -9.24 12.47 0.87
N ALA A 100 -9.80 12.40 -0.35
CA ALA A 100 -11.24 12.20 -0.54
C ALA A 100 -11.69 10.83 -0.04
N ALA A 101 -11.00 9.78 -0.47
CA ALA A 101 -11.30 8.40 -0.11
C ALA A 101 -11.23 8.19 1.42
N SER A 102 -10.21 8.76 2.06
CA SER A 102 -10.06 8.69 3.51
C SER A 102 -11.17 9.42 4.28
N ARG A 103 -11.70 10.54 3.76
CA ARG A 103 -12.81 11.26 4.40
C ARG A 103 -14.11 10.47 4.33
N GLU A 104 -14.33 9.76 3.23
CA GLU A 104 -15.59 9.05 2.95
C GLU A 104 -15.55 7.57 3.39
N ASN A 105 -14.37 7.04 3.70
CA ASN A 105 -14.14 5.60 3.90
C ASN A 105 -14.55 4.77 2.67
N ASP A 106 -14.17 5.23 1.49
CA ASP A 106 -14.54 4.61 0.21
C ASP A 106 -13.37 4.75 -0.78
N MET A 107 -13.02 3.67 -1.48
CA MET A 107 -11.98 3.66 -2.52
C MET A 107 -12.36 4.45 -3.77
N MET A 108 -13.65 4.71 -3.98
CA MET A 108 -14.20 5.46 -5.11
C MET A 108 -15.15 6.58 -4.61
N PRO A 109 -14.63 7.56 -3.86
CA PRO A 109 -15.44 8.61 -3.22
C PRO A 109 -16.17 9.49 -4.25
N ALA A 110 -17.31 10.05 -3.85
CA ALA A 110 -18.15 10.94 -4.67
C ALA A 110 -18.43 10.42 -6.09
N ASP A 111 -18.82 9.14 -6.21
CA ASP A 111 -19.14 8.45 -7.46
C ASP A 111 -17.99 8.50 -8.49
N GLY A 112 -16.74 8.45 -8.01
CA GLY A 112 -15.54 8.44 -8.86
C GLY A 112 -15.16 9.82 -9.43
N ARG A 113 -15.78 10.92 -8.98
CA ARG A 113 -15.44 12.28 -9.41
C ARG A 113 -13.95 12.61 -9.25
N HIS A 114 -13.33 12.10 -8.21
CA HIS A 114 -11.92 12.29 -7.93
C HIS A 114 -11.02 11.21 -8.57
N GLY A 115 -11.61 10.15 -9.10
CA GLY A 115 -10.94 8.88 -9.43
C GLY A 115 -10.98 7.91 -8.26
N ASP A 116 -10.76 6.63 -8.58
CA ASP A 116 -10.58 5.54 -7.62
C ASP A 116 -9.13 5.46 -7.12
N ILE A 117 -8.93 4.74 -6.01
CA ILE A 117 -7.62 4.28 -5.57
C ILE A 117 -7.32 2.96 -6.30
N ASP A 118 -6.55 3.05 -7.38
CA ASP A 118 -6.02 1.87 -8.08
C ASP A 118 -4.78 1.29 -7.36
N ALA A 119 -4.22 0.21 -7.90
CA ALA A 119 -3.02 -0.45 -7.38
C ALA A 119 -1.81 0.49 -7.22
N GLY A 120 -1.61 1.42 -8.16
CA GLY A 120 -0.51 2.38 -8.10
C GLY A 120 -0.73 3.44 -7.03
N ILE A 121 -1.96 3.86 -6.77
CA ILE A 121 -2.26 4.78 -5.66
C ILE A 121 -2.19 4.04 -4.30
N ALA A 122 -2.68 2.80 -4.25
CA ALA A 122 -2.66 2.00 -3.03
C ALA A 122 -1.22 1.68 -2.59
N GLU A 123 -0.31 1.40 -3.50
CA GLU A 123 1.09 1.12 -3.15
C GLU A 123 1.86 2.37 -2.69
N HIS A 124 1.54 3.56 -3.23
CA HIS A 124 2.03 4.83 -2.68
C HIS A 124 1.66 5.00 -1.20
N VAL A 125 0.48 4.55 -0.77
CA VAL A 125 0.08 4.57 0.65
C VAL A 125 1.01 3.68 1.49
N VAL A 126 1.34 2.48 1.00
CA VAL A 126 2.25 1.55 1.67
C VAL A 126 3.66 2.13 1.76
N GLN A 127 4.19 2.65 0.66
CA GLN A 127 5.52 3.28 0.64
C GLN A 127 5.59 4.49 1.57
N ALA A 128 4.59 5.38 1.54
CA ALA A 128 4.51 6.51 2.47
C ALA A 128 4.48 6.04 3.94
N ALA A 129 3.82 4.92 4.23
CA ALA A 129 3.77 4.37 5.58
C ALA A 129 5.10 3.79 6.04
N LEU A 130 5.82 3.09 5.17
CA LEU A 130 7.08 2.41 5.48
C LEU A 130 8.25 3.38 5.47
N PHE A 131 8.39 4.16 4.40
CA PHE A 131 9.59 4.96 4.12
C PHE A 131 9.40 6.45 4.38
N GLY A 132 8.15 6.93 4.46
CA GLY A 132 7.87 8.37 4.55
C GLY A 132 8.07 9.13 3.23
N ALA A 133 8.39 8.42 2.16
CA ALA A 133 8.59 8.92 0.81
C ALA A 133 8.07 7.89 -0.20
N ILE A 134 7.92 8.31 -1.45
CA ILE A 134 7.72 7.38 -2.58
C ILE A 134 9.09 7.07 -3.18
N VAL A 135 9.54 5.84 -3.02
CA VAL A 135 10.89 5.38 -3.39
C VAL A 135 10.87 4.63 -4.72
N HIS A 136 9.77 3.94 -5.02
CA HIS A 136 9.54 3.16 -6.22
C HIS A 136 8.34 3.71 -6.98
N GLY A 137 8.44 3.80 -8.31
CA GLY A 137 7.39 4.36 -9.18
C GLY A 137 7.86 4.59 -10.60
#